data_AF-A0A7J3DKP1-F1
#
_entry.id   AF-A0A7J3DKP1-F1
#
_cell.length_a   1.000
_cell.length_b   1.000
_cell.length_c   1.000
_cell.angle_alpha   90.00
_cell.angle_beta   90.00
_cell.angle_gamma   90.00
#
_symmetry.space_group_name_H-M   'P 1'
#
loop_
_entity.id
_entity.type
_entity.pdbx_description
1 polymer ?
#
loop_
_entity_poly.entity_id
_entity_poly.type
_entity_poly.pdbx_seq_one_letter_code
_entity_poly.pdbx_strand_id
1 'polypeptide(L)'
;MRGINLLFVFGLLTLLNTLSASCIAEAYSKSCSSCPFDEYGKMDSSCYNKYKSSGITCLSATYPLASAKYAQGICPQIDSCLSNLESCKAQYSSGNDRADCQEGSVSVCFASADACVRSAALKCEGIEGELEPCRSSLLGMLVLLVLVGIAKYRKI
;
A
#
# COMPACT_ATOMS: atom_id res chain seq x y z
N MET A 1 -20.22 -35.94 -2.73
CA MET A 1 -20.48 -34.49 -2.70
C MET A 1 -19.14 -33.77 -2.65
N ARG A 2 -18.61 -33.36 -3.82
CA ARG A 2 -17.32 -32.69 -4.00
C ARG A 2 -17.63 -31.27 -4.50
N GLY A 3 -17.54 -30.27 -3.63
CA GLY A 3 -17.92 -28.90 -4.04
C GLY A 3 -17.66 -27.78 -3.05
N ILE A 4 -16.98 -28.02 -1.92
CA ILE A 4 -16.82 -27.01 -0.85
C ILE A 4 -15.39 -26.46 -0.77
N ASN A 5 -14.39 -27.08 -1.41
CA ASN A 5 -12.98 -26.74 -1.15
C ASN A 5 -12.36 -25.68 -2.07
N LEU A 6 -12.97 -25.35 -3.22
CA LEU A 6 -12.40 -24.35 -4.15
C LEU A 6 -12.85 -22.92 -3.81
N LEU A 7 -14.11 -22.73 -3.40
CA LEU A 7 -14.63 -21.42 -3.00
C LEU A 7 -14.01 -20.90 -1.71
N PHE A 8 -13.69 -21.79 -0.76
CA PHE A 8 -13.10 -21.39 0.53
C PHE A 8 -11.64 -20.94 0.38
N VAL A 9 -10.87 -21.56 -0.51
CA VAL A 9 -9.47 -21.18 -0.82
C VAL A 9 -9.43 -19.88 -1.63
N PHE A 10 -10.35 -19.70 -2.59
CA PHE A 10 -10.46 -18.46 -3.35
C PHE A 10 -10.89 -17.28 -2.46
N GLY A 11 -11.81 -17.51 -1.51
CA GLY A 11 -12.24 -16.49 -0.54
C GLY A 11 -11.14 -16.09 0.46
N LEU A 12 -10.24 -17.00 0.82
CA LEU A 12 -9.11 -16.69 1.70
C LEU A 12 -8.01 -15.89 0.99
N LEU A 13 -7.79 -16.14 -0.30
CA LEU A 13 -6.83 -15.40 -1.15
C LEU A 13 -7.29 -13.97 -1.47
N THR A 14 -8.61 -13.71 -1.55
CA THR A 14 -9.13 -12.35 -1.75
C THR A 14 -9.07 -11.51 -0.46
N LEU A 15 -9.19 -12.14 0.72
CA LEU A 15 -9.06 -11.46 2.03
C LEU A 15 -7.62 -11.06 2.38
N LEU A 16 -6.61 -11.70 1.78
CA LEU A 16 -5.20 -11.36 2.01
C LEU A 16 -4.70 -10.17 1.17
N ASN A 17 -5.48 -9.72 0.17
CA ASN A 17 -5.13 -8.58 -0.69
C ASN A 17 -5.71 -7.23 -0.22
N THR A 18 -6.49 -7.20 0.86
CA THR A 18 -7.25 -5.99 1.27
C THR A 18 -6.55 -5.09 2.29
N LEU A 19 -5.27 -5.28 2.62
CA LEU A 19 -4.63 -4.56 3.75
C LEU A 19 -3.29 -3.87 3.44
N SER A 20 -2.98 -3.66 2.17
CA SER A 20 -2.02 -2.63 1.74
C SER A 20 -2.80 -1.48 1.13
N ALA A 21 -3.31 -0.58 1.98
CA ALA A 21 -3.93 0.65 1.53
C ALA A 21 -2.91 1.42 0.68
N SER A 22 -3.10 1.39 -0.63
CA SER A 22 -2.21 2.02 -1.61
C SER A 22 -2.71 3.45 -1.89
N CYS A 23 -2.94 4.20 -0.81
CA CYS A 23 -3.67 5.46 -0.86
C CYS A 23 -2.94 6.51 -1.71
N ILE A 24 -1.62 6.63 -1.54
CA ILE A 24 -0.78 7.60 -2.24
C ILE A 24 -0.59 7.16 -3.70
N ALA A 25 -0.28 5.89 -3.94
CA ALA A 25 -0.07 5.34 -5.28
C ALA A 25 -1.35 5.35 -6.12
N GLU A 26 -2.50 5.00 -5.55
CA GLU A 26 -3.79 5.09 -6.23
C GLU A 26 -4.18 6.53 -6.54
N ALA A 27 -3.95 7.45 -5.60
CA ALA A 27 -4.19 8.87 -5.85
C ALA A 27 -3.35 9.38 -7.03
N TYR A 28 -2.07 9.01 -7.09
CA TYR A 28 -1.20 9.36 -8.20
C TYR A 28 -1.69 8.74 -9.52
N SER A 29 -1.96 7.43 -9.55
CA SER A 29 -2.46 6.72 -10.74
C SER A 29 -3.77 7.31 -11.27
N LYS A 30 -4.69 7.66 -10.37
CA LYS A 30 -5.94 8.35 -10.74
C LYS A 30 -5.67 9.75 -11.28
N SER A 31 -4.73 10.49 -10.70
CA SER A 31 -4.35 11.81 -11.22
C SER A 31 -3.77 11.73 -12.64
N CYS A 32 -2.91 10.74 -12.92
CA CYS A 32 -2.36 10.50 -14.25
C CYS A 32 -3.41 10.22 -15.33
N SER A 33 -4.48 9.52 -14.96
CA SER A 33 -5.55 9.14 -15.89
C SER A 33 -6.66 10.18 -16.02
N SER A 34 -6.80 11.07 -15.03
CA SER A 34 -7.98 11.95 -14.92
C SER A 34 -7.64 13.44 -15.05
N CYS A 35 -6.40 13.83 -14.75
CA CYS A 35 -6.01 15.24 -14.80
C CYS A 35 -5.58 15.65 -16.20
N PRO A 36 -5.99 16.84 -16.67
CA PRO A 36 -5.50 17.39 -17.91
C PRO A 36 -4.02 17.76 -17.78
N PHE A 37 -3.32 17.73 -18.91
CA PHE A 37 -1.93 18.17 -19.04
C PHE A 37 -1.86 19.38 -19.96
N ASP A 38 -0.99 20.34 -19.66
CA ASP A 38 -0.74 21.49 -20.54
C ASP A 38 0.10 21.12 -21.78
N GLU A 39 0.43 22.13 -22.59
CA GLU A 39 1.24 21.95 -23.80
C GLU A 39 2.69 21.51 -23.50
N TYR A 40 3.19 21.79 -22.30
CA TYR A 40 4.52 21.40 -21.83
C TYR A 40 4.52 20.03 -21.13
N GLY A 41 3.37 19.36 -21.04
CA GLY A 41 3.22 18.08 -20.37
C GLY A 41 3.15 18.17 -18.85
N LYS A 42 2.92 19.36 -18.28
CA LYS A 42 2.67 19.53 -16.84
C LYS A 42 1.23 19.21 -16.51
N MET A 43 1.04 18.50 -15.41
CA MET A 43 -0.29 18.16 -14.91
C MET A 43 -0.95 19.38 -14.28
N ASP A 44 -2.26 19.57 -14.54
CA ASP A 44 -3.01 20.63 -13.88
C ASP A 44 -2.93 20.51 -12.36
N SER A 45 -2.35 21.54 -11.73
CA SER A 45 -2.05 21.53 -10.30
C SER A 45 -3.32 21.47 -9.45
N SER A 46 -4.42 22.10 -9.90
CA SER A 46 -5.69 22.08 -9.17
C SER A 46 -6.28 20.67 -9.13
N CYS A 47 -6.30 19.99 -10.27
CA CYS A 47 -6.73 18.60 -10.39
C CYS A 47 -5.82 17.67 -9.58
N TYR A 48 -4.50 17.77 -9.73
CA TYR A 48 -3.55 16.95 -8.99
C TYR A 48 -3.74 17.11 -7.47
N ASN A 49 -3.91 18.33 -6.99
CA ASN A 49 -4.13 18.60 -5.56
C ASN A 49 -5.42 17.97 -5.02
N LYS A 50 -6.49 17.85 -5.82
CA LYS A 50 -7.71 17.13 -5.42
C LYS A 50 -7.44 15.64 -5.18
N TYR A 51 -6.72 14.99 -6.09
CA TYR A 51 -6.35 13.58 -5.93
C TYR A 51 -5.35 13.38 -4.79
N LYS A 52 -4.37 14.26 -4.64
CA LYS A 52 -3.46 14.28 -3.48
C LYS A 52 -4.23 14.37 -2.17
N SER A 53 -5.22 15.28 -2.07
CA SER A 53 -6.09 15.37 -0.90
C SER A 53 -6.87 14.08 -0.66
N SER A 54 -7.39 13.44 -1.72
CA SER A 54 -8.08 12.15 -1.62
C SER A 54 -7.16 11.05 -1.08
N GLY A 55 -5.90 11.00 -1.52
CA GLY A 55 -4.89 10.08 -0.98
C GLY A 55 -4.62 10.32 0.51
N ILE A 56 -4.53 11.58 0.93
CA ILE A 56 -4.40 11.94 2.36
C ILE A 56 -5.64 11.49 3.15
N THR A 57 -6.84 11.74 2.64
CA THR A 57 -8.08 11.28 3.29
C THR A 57 -8.13 9.76 3.41
N CYS A 58 -7.70 9.03 2.38
CA CYS A 58 -7.56 7.57 2.42
C CYS A 58 -6.59 7.13 3.52
N LEU A 59 -5.43 7.78 3.64
CA LEU A 59 -4.48 7.49 4.72
C LEU A 59 -5.09 7.76 6.10
N SER A 60 -5.80 8.88 6.26
CA SER A 60 -6.44 9.22 7.53
C SER A 60 -7.57 8.28 7.92
N ALA A 61 -8.32 7.77 6.94
CA ALA A 61 -9.33 6.73 7.18
C ALA A 61 -8.69 5.38 7.52
N THR A 62 -7.55 5.07 6.91
CA THR A 62 -6.83 3.79 7.13
C THR A 62 -6.11 3.77 8.48
N TYR A 63 -5.46 4.88 8.86
CA TYR A 63 -4.66 5.02 10.07
C TYR A 63 -5.11 6.25 10.87
N PRO A 64 -6.32 6.21 11.46
CA PRO A 64 -6.91 7.37 12.12
C PRO A 64 -6.13 7.80 13.36
N LEU A 65 -5.61 6.84 14.14
CA LEU A 65 -4.80 7.13 15.33
C LEU A 65 -3.44 7.70 14.94
N ALA A 66 -2.77 7.11 13.95
CA ALA A 66 -1.50 7.66 13.45
C ALA A 66 -1.67 9.08 12.90
N SER A 67 -2.76 9.35 12.17
CA SER A 67 -3.06 10.67 11.61
C SER A 67 -3.32 11.71 12.70
N ALA A 68 -4.05 11.33 13.75
CA ALA A 68 -4.27 12.21 14.90
C ALA A 68 -2.96 12.52 15.66
N LYS A 69 -2.12 11.51 15.88
CA LYS A 69 -0.81 11.68 16.53
C LYS A 69 0.16 12.49 15.66
N TYR A 70 0.13 12.31 14.35
CA TYR A 70 0.88 13.11 13.39
C TYR A 70 0.48 14.58 13.44
N ALA A 71 -0.82 14.89 13.48
CA ALA A 71 -1.31 16.26 13.64
C ALA A 71 -0.88 16.91 14.97
N GLN A 72 -0.55 16.09 15.99
CA GLN A 72 -0.01 16.53 17.27
C GLN A 72 1.53 16.60 17.30
N GLY A 73 2.22 16.28 16.20
CA GLY A 73 3.68 16.25 16.10
C GLY A 73 4.34 15.04 16.75
N ILE A 74 3.57 14.01 17.11
CA ILE A 74 4.06 12.83 17.85
C ILE A 74 4.66 11.78 16.90
N CYS A 75 4.31 11.82 15.61
CA CYS A 75 4.71 10.81 14.63
C CYS A 75 5.48 11.39 13.42
N PRO A 76 6.69 11.93 13.64
CA PRO A 76 7.50 12.59 12.59
C PRO A 76 8.00 11.63 11.50
N GLN A 77 7.86 10.33 11.68
CA GLN A 77 8.27 9.32 10.70
C GLN A 77 7.41 9.42 9.43
N ILE A 78 6.18 9.93 9.53
CA ILE A 78 5.34 10.19 8.36
C ILE A 78 5.94 11.33 7.52
N ASP A 79 6.50 12.38 8.13
CA ASP A 79 7.22 13.45 7.40
C ASP A 79 8.43 12.92 6.64
N SER A 80 9.17 11.99 7.26
CA SER A 80 10.30 11.33 6.62
C SER A 80 9.86 10.56 5.36
N CYS A 81 8.73 9.85 5.42
CA CYS A 81 8.17 9.16 4.25
C CYS A 81 7.79 10.13 3.12
N LEU A 82 7.19 11.27 3.45
CA LEU A 82 6.86 12.31 2.45
C LEU A 82 8.13 12.95 1.86
N SER A 83 9.15 13.18 2.68
CA SER A 83 10.44 13.70 2.22
C SER A 83 11.16 12.72 1.29
N ASN A 84 11.06 11.42 1.58
CA ASN A 84 11.61 10.36 0.73
C ASN A 84 10.86 10.25 -0.61
N LEU A 85 9.54 10.46 -0.61
CA LEU A 85 8.76 10.53 -1.84
C LEU A 85 9.25 11.66 -2.75
N GLU A 86 9.40 12.88 -2.21
CA GLU A 86 9.87 14.01 -3.02
C GLU A 86 11.31 13.82 -3.49
N SER A 87 12.18 13.25 -2.64
CA SER A 87 13.55 12.91 -3.04
C SER A 87 13.59 11.85 -4.14
N CYS A 88 12.73 10.84 -4.07
CA CYS A 88 12.61 9.82 -5.11
C CYS A 88 12.10 10.41 -6.42
N LYS A 89 11.04 11.25 -6.36
CA LYS A 89 10.54 11.96 -7.54
C LYS A 89 11.62 12.83 -8.17
N ALA A 90 12.43 13.55 -7.38
CA ALA A 90 13.51 14.37 -7.91
C ALA A 90 14.58 13.56 -8.67
N GLN A 91 14.75 12.27 -8.35
CA GLN A 91 15.69 11.38 -9.03
C GLN A 91 15.12 10.76 -10.30
N TYR A 92 13.83 10.41 -10.29
CA TYR A 92 13.21 9.62 -11.37
C TYR A 92 12.28 10.42 -12.29
N SER A 93 11.84 11.61 -11.88
CA SER A 93 10.99 12.47 -12.71
C SER A 93 11.79 13.03 -13.88
N SER A 94 11.21 12.93 -15.07
CA SER A 94 11.71 13.59 -16.28
C SER A 94 11.47 15.10 -16.27
N GLY A 95 10.72 15.62 -15.28
CA GLY A 95 10.19 16.97 -15.29
C GLY A 95 9.01 17.13 -16.26
N ASN A 96 8.52 16.07 -16.90
CA ASN A 96 7.33 16.06 -17.72
C ASN A 96 6.32 15.08 -17.13
N ASP A 97 5.28 15.61 -16.48
CA ASP A 97 4.31 14.77 -15.74
C ASP A 97 3.57 13.81 -16.69
N ARG A 98 3.33 14.20 -17.94
CA ARG A 98 2.71 13.33 -18.96
C ARG A 98 3.61 12.13 -19.27
N ALA A 99 4.90 12.35 -19.50
CA ALA A 99 5.86 11.27 -19.75
C ALA A 99 5.98 10.39 -18.50
N ASP A 100 6.11 11.00 -17.32
CA ASP A 100 6.22 10.28 -16.05
C ASP A 100 5.00 9.41 -15.75
N CYS A 101 3.80 9.85 -16.15
CA CYS A 101 2.57 9.08 -16.06
C CYS A 101 2.48 7.94 -17.09
N GLN A 102 3.00 8.12 -18.31
CA GLN A 102 2.96 7.10 -19.36
C GLN A 102 4.00 6.01 -19.16
N GLU A 103 5.23 6.39 -18.79
CA GLU A 103 6.34 5.48 -18.55
C GLU A 103 6.27 4.85 -17.15
N GLY A 104 5.54 5.49 -16.23
CA GLY A 104 5.47 5.07 -14.84
C GLY A 104 6.78 5.28 -14.07
N SER A 105 7.65 6.18 -14.54
CA SER A 105 9.00 6.43 -14.02
C SER A 105 9.01 6.72 -12.51
N VAL A 106 8.02 7.46 -12.03
CA VAL A 106 7.88 7.82 -10.60
C VAL A 106 6.86 6.96 -9.84
N SER A 107 6.17 6.01 -10.50
CA SER A 107 5.14 5.17 -9.87
C SER A 107 5.66 4.36 -8.69
N VAL A 108 6.91 3.87 -8.80
CA VAL A 108 7.62 3.16 -7.73
C VAL A 108 7.83 4.05 -6.49
N CYS A 109 8.06 5.35 -6.68
CA CYS A 109 8.23 6.29 -5.57
C CYS A 109 6.96 6.40 -4.73
N PHE A 110 5.79 6.47 -5.37
CA PHE A 110 4.51 6.53 -4.67
C PHE A 110 4.17 5.21 -3.96
N ALA A 111 4.48 4.07 -4.57
CA ALA A 111 4.34 2.76 -3.92
C ALA A 111 5.27 2.59 -2.70
N SER A 112 6.52 3.05 -2.81
CA SER A 112 7.46 3.08 -1.69
C SER A 112 7.00 4.03 -0.58
N ALA A 113 6.38 5.16 -0.94
CA ALA A 113 5.81 6.09 0.03
C ALA A 113 4.65 5.45 0.81
N ASP A 114 3.74 4.73 0.15
CA ASP A 114 2.67 3.98 0.82
C ASP A 114 3.23 2.95 1.82
N ALA A 115 4.23 2.17 1.41
CA ALA A 115 4.89 1.20 2.29
C ALA A 115 5.55 1.87 3.51
N CYS A 116 6.21 3.01 3.29
CA CYS A 116 6.83 3.79 4.36
C CYS A 116 5.79 4.34 5.34
N VAL A 117 4.73 4.99 4.83
CA VAL A 117 3.67 5.57 5.67
C VAL A 117 2.94 4.50 6.45
N ARG A 118 2.65 3.34 5.85
CA ARG A 118 2.10 2.18 6.55
C ARG A 118 2.99 1.74 7.70
N SER A 119 4.29 1.57 7.45
CA SER A 119 5.22 1.19 8.51
C SER A 119 5.23 2.23 9.62
N ALA A 120 5.43 3.51 9.28
CA ALA A 120 5.44 4.62 10.22
C ALA A 120 4.15 4.71 11.05
N ALA A 121 2.98 4.52 10.43
CA ALA A 121 1.68 4.52 11.10
C ALA A 121 1.56 3.40 12.13
N LEU A 122 1.95 2.17 11.77
CA LEU A 122 1.91 1.03 12.70
C LEU A 122 2.83 1.25 13.92
N LYS A 123 4.03 1.82 13.71
CA LYS A 123 4.92 2.19 14.82
C LYS A 123 4.31 3.27 15.70
N CYS A 124 3.78 4.30 15.08
CA CYS A 124 3.14 5.44 15.73
C CYS A 124 1.94 5.03 16.60
N GLU A 125 1.17 4.03 16.16
CA GLU A 125 0.05 3.48 16.92
C GLU A 125 0.47 2.57 18.08
N GLY A 126 1.75 2.20 18.16
CA GLY A 126 2.26 1.29 19.19
C GLY A 126 1.95 -0.19 18.88
N ILE A 127 1.72 -0.51 17.60
CA ILE A 127 1.43 -1.86 17.11
C ILE A 127 2.73 -2.54 16.63
N GLU A 128 3.91 -2.04 17.05
CA GLU A 128 5.16 -2.78 16.90
C GLU A 128 5.17 -3.98 17.86
N GLY A 129 4.55 -5.07 17.41
CA GLY A 129 4.48 -6.35 18.12
C GLY A 129 3.97 -7.54 17.29
N GLU A 130 3.26 -7.35 16.17
CA GLU A 130 2.65 -8.48 15.44
C GLU A 130 2.98 -8.59 13.95
N LEU A 131 3.79 -7.69 13.38
CA LEU A 131 4.17 -7.76 11.97
C LEU A 131 5.68 -7.72 11.80
N GLU A 132 6.33 -8.82 12.19
CA GLU A 132 7.62 -9.18 11.56
C GLU A 132 7.38 -9.40 10.06
N PRO A 133 8.09 -8.69 9.17
CA PRO A 133 8.03 -8.96 7.75
C PRO A 133 8.67 -10.33 7.48
N CYS A 134 7.88 -11.24 6.88
CA CYS A 134 8.36 -12.41 6.13
C CYS A 134 9.14 -13.51 6.90
N ARG A 135 8.62 -14.08 8.01
CA ARG A 135 9.22 -15.31 8.57
C ARG A 135 8.32 -16.43 9.09
N SER A 136 7.04 -16.48 8.73
CA SER A 136 6.16 -17.59 9.19
C SER A 136 5.27 -18.28 8.14
N SER A 137 5.59 -18.15 6.84
CA SER A 137 4.83 -18.86 5.79
C SER A 137 5.22 -20.34 5.62
N LEU A 138 6.37 -20.78 6.16
CA LEU A 138 6.81 -22.18 6.04
C LEU A 138 6.29 -23.07 7.18
N LEU A 139 6.24 -22.58 8.42
CA LEU A 139 5.74 -23.37 9.56
C LEU A 139 4.22 -23.53 9.54
N GLY A 140 3.47 -22.51 9.11
CA GLY A 140 2.02 -22.60 8.94
C GLY A 140 1.58 -23.58 7.84
N MET A 141 2.33 -23.64 6.73
CA MET A 141 2.11 -24.67 5.69
C MET A 141 2.48 -26.08 6.19
N LEU A 142 3.53 -26.23 6.99
CA LEU A 142 3.94 -27.52 7.55
C LEU A 142 2.90 -28.10 8.51
N VAL A 143 2.28 -27.28 9.37
CA VAL A 143 1.21 -27.74 10.28
C VAL A 143 -0.03 -28.19 9.50
N LEU A 144 -0.43 -27.45 8.46
CA LEU A 144 -1.55 -27.83 7.59
C LEU A 144 -1.28 -29.12 6.78
N LEU A 145 -0.06 -29.30 6.27
CA LEU A 145 0.32 -30.53 5.55
C LEU A 145 0.40 -31.75 6.47
N VAL A 146 0.87 -31.59 7.71
CA VAL A 146 0.89 -32.67 8.71
C VAL A 146 -0.53 -33.07 9.11
N LEU A 147 -1.42 -32.10 9.35
CA LEU A 147 -2.81 -32.41 9.70
C LEU A 147 -3.59 -33.06 8.54
N VAL A 148 -3.37 -32.61 7.30
CA VAL A 148 -3.98 -33.25 6.11
C VAL A 148 -3.36 -34.62 5.82
N GLY A 149 -2.06 -34.80 6.05
CA GLY A 149 -1.37 -36.09 5.93
C GLY A 149 -1.86 -37.12 6.93
N ILE A 150 -2.03 -36.74 8.20
CA ILE A 150 -2.57 -37.61 9.26
C ILE A 150 -4.05 -37.93 9.00
N ALA A 151 -4.85 -36.98 8.53
CA ALA A 151 -6.25 -37.20 8.20
C ALA A 151 -6.44 -38.17 7.03
N LYS A 152 -5.50 -38.21 6.09
CA LYS A 152 -5.49 -39.19 4.99
C LYS A 152 -5.02 -40.58 5.44
N TYR A 153 -4.06 -40.64 6.37
CA TYR A 153 -3.54 -41.91 6.91
C TYR A 153 -4.51 -42.62 7.85
N ARG A 154 -5.43 -41.90 8.50
CA ARG A 154 -6.43 -42.49 9.41
C ARG A 154 -7.68 -43.03 8.71
N LYS A 155 -7.73 -42.97 7.38
CA LYS A 155 -8.80 -43.50 6.51
C LYS A 155 -8.28 -44.57 5.53
N ILE A 156 -7.26 -45.32 5.93
CA ILE A 156 -6.90 -46.64 5.37
C ILE A 156 -6.93 -47.62 6.54
#